data_AF-A0A8D8D4N0-F1
#
_entry.id   AF-A0A8D8D4N0-F1
#
_cell.length_a   1.000
_cell.length_b   1.000
_cell.length_c   1.000
_cell.angle_alpha   90.00
_cell.angle_beta   90.00
_cell.angle_gamma   90.00
#
_symmetry.space_group_name_H-M   'P 1'
#
loop_
_entity.id
_entity.type
_entity.pdbx_description
1 polymer ?
#
loop_
_entity_poly.entity_id
_entity_poly.type
_entity_poly.pdbx_seq_one_letter_code
_entity_poly.pdbx_strand_id
1 'polypeptide(L)'
;MGLNAFIESVVRKHLDSHEESHVRCFLDLYIQEMKKVEPKEDGFSFQFDQLIVALADFFVAAIAGVSIQLSLLFQRLLLNPTVLAKMQAEIDDIVGHGRLPTLDDRINLPYTEATLREAMRIDTLVPSGIAHVAQQDT
;
A
#
# COMPACT_ATOMS: atom_id res chain seq x y z
N MET A 1 1.33 11.10 -21.38
CA MET A 1 0.84 11.76 -20.15
C MET A 1 1.77 11.30 -19.02
N GLY A 2 2.42 12.19 -18.28
CA GLY A 2 3.29 11.80 -17.15
C GLY A 2 2.48 11.36 -15.93
N LEU A 3 3.11 10.66 -14.98
CA LEU A 3 2.47 10.16 -13.76
C LEU A 3 1.74 11.28 -12.98
N ASN A 4 2.42 12.40 -12.74
CA ASN A 4 1.83 13.53 -12.00
C ASN A 4 0.63 14.12 -12.74
N ALA A 5 0.69 14.24 -14.07
CA ALA A 5 -0.43 14.73 -14.87
C ALA A 5 -1.63 13.77 -14.83
N PHE A 6 -1.38 12.46 -14.82
CA PHE A 6 -2.42 11.46 -14.64
C PHE A 6 -3.08 11.58 -13.25
N ILE A 7 -2.28 11.64 -12.19
CA ILE A 7 -2.77 11.80 -10.80
C ILE A 7 -3.56 13.09 -10.65
N GLU A 8 -3.05 14.20 -11.19
CA GLU A 8 -3.74 15.49 -11.19
C GLU A 8 -5.12 15.36 -11.85
N SER A 9 -5.23 14.64 -12.97
CA SER A 9 -6.52 14.41 -13.62
C SER A 9 -7.51 13.62 -12.74
N VAL A 10 -7.03 12.70 -11.90
CA VAL A 10 -7.84 11.95 -10.95
C VAL A 10 -8.29 12.83 -9.78
N VAL A 11 -7.38 13.65 -9.26
CA VAL A 11 -7.69 14.60 -8.16
C VAL A 11 -8.70 15.65 -8.61
N ARG A 12 -8.55 16.20 -9.83
CA ARG A 12 -9.52 17.16 -10.39
C ARG A 12 -10.92 16.56 -10.51
N LYS A 13 -11.04 15.32 -10.99
CA LYS A 13 -12.35 14.62 -11.02
C LYS A 13 -12.97 14.47 -9.62
N HIS A 14 -12.15 14.25 -8.59
CA HIS A 14 -12.64 14.17 -7.22
C HIS A 14 -13.09 15.52 -6.68
N LEU A 15 -12.35 16.61 -6.99
CA LEU A 15 -12.75 17.98 -6.67
C LEU A 15 -14.10 18.34 -7.28
N ASP A 16 -14.32 18.02 -8.56
CA ASP A 16 -15.56 18.35 -9.29
C ASP A 16 -16.80 17.66 -8.70
N SER A 17 -16.60 16.53 -8.03
CA SER A 17 -17.67 15.69 -7.46
C SER A 17 -17.63 15.66 -5.93
N HIS A 18 -16.92 16.60 -5.31
CA HIS A 18 -16.73 16.65 -3.86
C HIS A 18 -17.97 17.20 -3.14
N GLU A 19 -18.40 16.50 -2.09
CA GLU A 19 -19.52 16.90 -1.23
C GLU A 19 -19.04 16.99 0.23
N GLU A 20 -19.30 18.10 0.91
CA GLU A 20 -18.80 18.31 2.28
C GLU A 20 -19.40 17.34 3.29
N SER A 21 -20.65 16.92 3.06
CA SER A 21 -21.36 15.97 3.93
C SER A 21 -21.00 14.50 3.68
N HIS A 22 -20.21 14.19 2.64
CA HIS A 22 -19.97 12.81 2.22
C HIS A 22 -18.51 12.58 1.80
N VAL A 23 -17.76 11.93 2.70
CA VAL A 23 -16.36 11.54 2.47
C VAL A 23 -16.32 10.17 1.81
N ARG A 24 -15.85 10.10 0.56
CA ARG A 24 -15.77 8.84 -0.21
C ARG A 24 -14.43 8.14 -0.03
N CYS A 25 -13.35 8.94 0.05
CA CYS A 25 -11.99 8.42 0.13
C CYS A 25 -11.04 9.44 0.76
N PHE A 26 -9.76 9.06 0.88
CA PHE A 26 -8.68 9.93 1.37
C PHE A 26 -8.62 11.29 0.66
N LEU A 27 -8.90 11.35 -0.65
CA LEU A 27 -8.87 12.60 -1.40
C LEU A 27 -9.89 13.60 -0.89
N ASP A 28 -11.10 13.16 -0.52
CA ASP A 28 -12.13 14.06 0.03
C ASP A 28 -11.72 14.62 1.38
N LEU A 29 -11.06 13.81 2.23
CA LEU A 29 -10.51 14.30 3.50
C LEU A 29 -9.43 15.35 3.27
N TYR A 30 -8.49 15.10 2.36
CA TYR A 30 -7.44 16.08 2.04
C TYR A 30 -8.04 17.36 1.46
N ILE A 31 -9.05 17.26 0.60
CA ILE A 31 -9.77 18.41 0.04
C ILE A 31 -10.46 19.21 1.16
N GLN A 32 -11.11 18.55 2.13
CA GLN A 32 -11.71 19.22 3.29
C GLN A 32 -10.66 19.96 4.12
N GLU A 33 -9.52 19.34 4.42
CA GLU A 33 -8.43 20.00 5.14
C GLU A 33 -7.85 21.19 4.35
N MET A 34 -7.69 21.05 3.03
CA MET A 34 -7.23 22.13 2.14
C MET A 34 -8.21 23.31 2.14
N LYS A 35 -9.52 23.08 2.25
CA LYS A 35 -10.54 24.14 2.36
C LYS A 35 -10.53 24.86 3.72
N LYS A 36 -10.18 24.18 4.81
CA LYS A 36 -10.15 24.78 6.16
C LYS A 36 -9.08 25.85 6.33
N VAL A 37 -8.02 25.77 5.53
CA VAL A 37 -6.85 26.65 5.57
C VAL A 37 -6.89 27.74 4.50
N GLU A 38 -8.08 28.04 3.96
CA GLU A 38 -8.31 29.18 3.07
C GLU A 38 -8.80 30.41 3.87
N PRO A 39 -8.16 31.59 3.73
CA PRO A 39 -6.99 31.87 2.89
C PRO A 39 -5.69 31.27 3.46
N LYS A 40 -4.76 30.92 2.56
CA LYS A 40 -3.50 30.25 2.88
C LYS A 40 -2.79 30.89 4.08
N GLU A 41 -2.61 30.10 5.14
CA GLU A 41 -1.74 30.47 6.26
C GLU A 41 -0.25 30.29 5.88
N ASP A 42 0.62 31.14 6.44
CA ASP A 42 2.08 30.99 6.29
C ASP A 42 2.57 29.77 7.07
N GLY A 43 3.00 28.72 6.36
CA GLY A 43 3.57 27.51 6.98
C GLY A 43 3.37 26.23 6.15
N PHE A 44 3.72 25.08 6.74
CA PHE A 44 3.36 23.77 6.20
C PHE A 44 1.85 23.57 6.35
N SER A 45 1.12 23.60 5.24
CA SER A 45 -0.33 23.45 5.19
C SER A 45 -0.73 22.54 4.02
N PHE A 46 -1.99 22.10 3.99
CA PHE A 46 -2.53 21.22 2.94
C PHE A 46 -2.57 21.98 1.61
N GLN A 47 -1.79 21.52 0.63
CA GLN A 47 -1.66 22.17 -0.67
C GLN A 47 -1.90 21.18 -1.82
N PHE A 48 -2.50 21.68 -2.90
CA PHE A 48 -2.81 20.88 -4.07
C PHE A 48 -1.57 20.18 -4.67
N ASP A 49 -0.47 20.91 -4.86
CA ASP A 49 0.75 20.34 -5.44
C ASP A 49 1.39 19.27 -4.54
N GLN A 50 1.30 19.45 -3.21
CA GLN A 50 1.76 18.46 -2.25
C GLN A 50 0.92 17.19 -2.31
N LEU A 51 -0.40 17.30 -2.49
CA LEU A 51 -1.27 16.14 -2.70
C LEU A 51 -0.86 15.35 -3.95
N ILE A 52 -0.56 16.03 -5.06
CA ILE A 52 -0.15 15.35 -6.30
C ILE A 52 1.15 14.56 -6.08
N VAL A 53 2.16 15.18 -5.47
CA VAL A 53 3.46 14.52 -5.21
C VAL A 53 3.31 13.38 -4.22
N ALA A 54 2.55 13.57 -3.13
CA ALA A 54 2.32 12.53 -2.12
C ALA A 54 1.60 11.30 -2.71
N LEU A 55 0.60 11.52 -3.56
CA LEU A 55 -0.07 10.43 -4.26
C LEU A 55 0.87 9.73 -5.24
N ALA A 56 1.73 10.47 -5.95
CA ALA A 56 2.69 9.87 -6.88
C ALA A 56 3.67 8.94 -6.15
N ASP A 57 4.20 9.39 -5.02
CA ASP A 57 5.10 8.62 -4.18
C ASP A 57 4.42 7.34 -3.66
N PHE A 58 3.21 7.48 -3.10
CA PHE A 58 2.42 6.36 -2.61
C PHE A 58 2.11 5.33 -3.71
N PHE A 59 1.68 5.79 -4.88
CA PHE A 59 1.29 4.90 -5.98
C PHE A 59 2.47 4.08 -6.53
N VAL A 60 3.63 4.71 -6.70
CA VAL A 60 4.83 4.02 -7.22
C VAL A 60 5.27 2.95 -6.23
N ALA A 61 5.36 3.29 -4.94
CA ALA A 61 5.75 2.33 -3.91
C ALA A 61 4.77 1.16 -3.80
N ALA A 62 3.46 1.45 -3.79
CA ALA A 62 2.43 0.43 -3.60
C ALA A 62 2.35 -0.56 -4.79
N ILE A 63 2.29 -0.04 -6.02
CA ILE A 63 2.13 -0.89 -7.21
C ILE A 63 3.39 -1.72 -7.45
N ALA A 64 4.56 -1.08 -7.49
CA ALA A 64 5.78 -1.80 -7.80
C ALA A 64 6.12 -2.81 -6.69
N GLY A 65 6.00 -2.41 -5.42
CA GLY A 65 6.42 -3.23 -4.30
C GLY A 65 5.61 -4.52 -4.16
N VAL A 66 4.27 -4.42 -4.17
CA VAL A 66 3.40 -5.59 -4.00
C VAL A 66 3.53 -6.56 -5.17
N SER A 67 3.55 -6.06 -6.41
CA SER A 67 3.65 -6.92 -7.61
C SER A 67 4.98 -7.68 -7.67
N ILE A 68 6.10 -7.03 -7.35
CA ILE A 68 7.40 -7.68 -7.31
C ILE A 68 7.43 -8.73 -6.18
N GLN A 69 6.98 -8.38 -4.98
CA GLN A 69 7.00 -9.29 -3.84
C GLN A 69 6.16 -10.56 -4.08
N LEU A 70 4.97 -10.40 -4.67
CA LEU A 70 4.13 -11.54 -5.06
C LEU A 70 4.81 -12.43 -6.09
N SER A 71 5.48 -11.83 -7.08
CA SER A 71 6.20 -12.59 -8.11
C SER A 71 7.32 -13.44 -7.51
N LEU A 72 8.08 -12.88 -6.58
CA LEU A 72 9.14 -13.58 -5.84
C LEU A 72 8.56 -14.68 -4.95
N LEU A 73 7.46 -14.41 -4.23
CA LEU A 73 6.75 -15.42 -3.45
C LEU A 73 6.34 -16.62 -4.32
N PHE A 74 5.69 -16.38 -5.46
CA PHE A 74 5.29 -17.46 -6.37
C PHE A 74 6.49 -18.24 -6.89
N GLN A 75 7.57 -17.56 -7.26
CA GLN A 75 8.82 -18.22 -7.65
C GLN A 75 9.34 -19.14 -6.53
N ARG A 76 9.35 -18.69 -5.27
CA ARG A 76 9.77 -19.51 -4.13
C ARG A 76 8.87 -20.71 -3.90
N LEU A 77 7.54 -20.53 -3.99
CA LEU A 77 6.57 -21.61 -3.83
C LEU A 77 6.72 -22.68 -4.93
N LEU A 78 6.90 -22.26 -6.19
CA LEU A 78 7.12 -23.17 -7.32
C LEU A 78 8.41 -23.98 -7.18
N LEU A 79 9.47 -23.38 -6.64
CA LEU A 79 10.74 -24.06 -6.37
C LEU A 79 10.69 -24.96 -5.13
N ASN A 80 9.68 -24.79 -4.26
CA ASN A 80 9.54 -25.52 -3.00
C ASN A 80 8.13 -26.12 -2.87
N PRO A 81 7.77 -27.11 -3.71
CA PRO A 81 6.41 -27.67 -3.76
C PRO A 81 5.93 -28.25 -2.42
N THR A 82 6.83 -28.77 -1.59
CA THR A 82 6.50 -29.25 -0.24
C THR A 82 6.02 -28.13 0.69
N VAL A 83 6.59 -26.92 0.56
CA VAL A 83 6.17 -25.75 1.33
C VAL A 83 4.80 -25.28 0.85
N LEU A 84 4.62 -25.21 -0.48
CA LEU A 84 3.34 -24.88 -1.09
C LEU A 84 2.23 -25.83 -0.63
N ALA A 85 2.45 -27.14 -0.69
CA ALA A 85 1.47 -28.14 -0.27
C ALA A 85 1.08 -28.01 1.21
N LYS A 86 2.03 -27.71 2.09
CA LYS A 86 1.76 -27.49 3.52
C LYS A 86 0.98 -26.20 3.77
N MET A 87 1.33 -25.12 3.08
CA MET A 87 0.60 -23.85 3.16
C MET A 87 -0.85 -24.02 2.65
N GLN A 88 -1.04 -24.73 1.55
CA GLN A 88 -2.37 -25.04 1.03
C GLN A 88 -3.18 -25.90 2.00
N ALA A 89 -2.59 -26.96 2.56
CA ALA A 89 -3.26 -27.81 3.54
C ALA A 89 -3.71 -27.04 4.78
N GLU A 90 -2.87 -26.14 5.32
CA GLU A 90 -3.27 -25.29 6.45
C GLU A 90 -4.45 -24.39 6.09
N ILE A 91 -4.45 -23.78 4.90
CA ILE A 91 -5.55 -22.93 4.44
C ILE A 91 -6.83 -23.77 4.27
N ASP A 92 -6.73 -24.95 3.67
CA ASP A 92 -7.87 -25.85 3.47
C ASP A 92 -8.45 -26.34 4.80
N ASP A 93 -7.62 -26.64 5.79
CA ASP A 93 -8.05 -27.10 7.11
C ASP A 93 -8.74 -25.98 7.93
N ILE A 94 -8.25 -24.74 7.85
CA ILE A 94 -8.73 -23.62 8.69
C ILE A 94 -9.85 -22.83 8.01
N VAL A 95 -9.70 -22.53 6.72
CA VAL A 95 -10.66 -21.72 5.95
C VAL A 95 -11.72 -22.60 5.29
N GLY A 96 -11.32 -23.79 4.84
CA GLY A 96 -12.16 -24.68 4.03
C GLY A 96 -12.40 -24.17 2.61
N HIS A 97 -13.20 -24.91 1.86
CA HIS A 97 -13.51 -24.59 0.45
C HIS A 97 -14.82 -23.81 0.26
N GLY A 98 -15.53 -23.48 1.34
CA GLY A 98 -16.86 -22.85 1.29
C GLY A 98 -16.84 -21.31 1.20
N ARG A 99 -15.67 -20.68 1.38
CA ARG A 99 -15.50 -19.22 1.38
C ARG A 99 -14.06 -18.83 1.03
N LEU A 100 -13.86 -17.55 0.75
CA LEU A 100 -12.51 -16.98 0.65
C LEU A 100 -11.92 -16.71 2.06
N PRO A 101 -10.58 -16.72 2.19
CA PRO A 101 -9.91 -16.28 3.40
C PRO A 101 -10.21 -14.82 3.74
N THR A 102 -10.20 -14.50 5.02
CA THR A 102 -10.37 -13.15 5.58
C THR A 102 -9.17 -12.78 6.45
N LEU A 103 -9.06 -11.50 6.86
CA LEU A 103 -7.99 -11.08 7.76
C LEU A 103 -8.10 -11.71 9.16
N ASP A 104 -9.30 -12.06 9.60
CA ASP A 104 -9.52 -12.70 10.90
C ASP A 104 -8.95 -14.12 10.96
N ASP A 105 -8.84 -14.80 9.81
CA ASP A 105 -8.23 -16.14 9.72
C ASP A 105 -6.72 -16.10 9.96
N ARG A 106 -6.07 -14.95 9.76
CA ARG A 106 -4.61 -14.82 9.76
C ARG A 106 -3.96 -15.32 11.06
N ILE A 107 -4.62 -15.11 12.20
CA ILE A 107 -4.11 -15.58 13.51
C ILE A 107 -4.07 -17.11 13.60
N ASN A 108 -4.94 -17.79 12.85
CA ASN A 108 -5.06 -19.23 12.80
C ASN A 108 -4.28 -19.86 11.64
N LEU A 109 -3.53 -19.07 10.86
CA LEU A 109 -2.71 -19.52 9.72
C LEU A 109 -1.20 -19.29 9.96
N PRO A 110 -0.61 -19.86 11.03
CA PRO A 110 0.76 -19.57 11.42
C PRO A 110 1.81 -20.04 10.40
N TYR A 111 1.59 -21.17 9.69
CA TYR A 111 2.52 -21.68 8.68
C TYR A 111 2.48 -20.81 7.42
N THR A 112 1.28 -20.38 7.02
CA THR A 112 1.08 -19.42 5.93
C THR A 112 1.77 -18.10 6.25
N GLU A 113 1.53 -17.53 7.43
CA GLU A 113 2.20 -16.30 7.88
C GLU A 113 3.73 -16.45 7.91
N ALA A 114 4.24 -17.57 8.42
CA ALA A 114 5.66 -17.87 8.42
C ALA A 114 6.24 -17.96 7.00
N THR A 115 5.52 -18.60 6.07
CA THR A 115 5.93 -18.72 4.67
C THR A 115 6.02 -17.35 3.99
N LEU A 116 5.03 -16.47 4.20
CA LEU A 116 5.04 -15.11 3.68
C LEU A 116 6.20 -14.29 4.26
N ARG A 117 6.42 -14.37 5.58
CA ARG A 117 7.54 -13.68 6.24
C ARG A 117 8.89 -14.15 5.76
N GLU A 118 9.06 -15.46 5.60
CA GLU A 118 10.32 -16.02 5.14
C GLU A 118 10.60 -15.65 3.68
N ALA A 119 9.58 -15.60 2.82
CA ALA A 119 9.72 -15.07 1.47
C ALA A 119 10.18 -13.60 1.48
N MET A 120 9.59 -12.74 2.31
CA MET A 120 10.03 -11.34 2.46
C MET A 120 11.45 -11.22 3.04
N ARG A 121 11.86 -12.14 3.91
CA ARG A 121 13.21 -12.16 4.48
C ARG A 121 14.26 -12.57 3.44
N ILE A 122 14.00 -13.64 2.68
CA ILE A 122 14.92 -14.14 1.64
C ILE A 122 15.01 -13.13 0.49
N ASP A 123 13.86 -12.66 0.03
CA ASP A 123 13.72 -11.71 -1.08
C ASP A 123 13.40 -10.32 -0.54
N THR A 124 14.33 -9.76 0.24
CA THR A 124 14.17 -8.41 0.78
C THR A 124 14.16 -7.41 -0.37
N LEU A 125 12.99 -6.83 -0.65
CA LEU A 125 12.76 -5.95 -1.81
C LEU A 125 13.68 -4.71 -1.83
N VAL A 126 13.90 -4.09 -0.67
CA VAL A 126 14.73 -2.89 -0.52
C VAL A 126 15.77 -3.12 0.58
N PRO A 127 16.89 -3.84 0.30
CA PRO A 127 17.84 -4.29 1.33
C PRO A 127 18.47 -3.16 2.15
N SER A 128 18.67 -1.99 1.53
CA SER A 128 19.27 -0.82 2.17
C SER A 128 18.24 0.19 2.68
N GLY A 129 16.95 -0.12 2.58
CA GLY A 129 15.87 0.83 2.86
C GLY A 129 15.91 2.08 1.96
N ILE A 130 15.21 3.13 2.39
CA ILE A 130 15.30 4.46 1.77
C ILE A 130 16.46 5.20 2.43
N ALA A 131 17.22 5.97 1.64
CA ALA A 131 18.34 6.73 2.17
C ALA A 131 17.87 7.79 3.17
N HIS A 132 18.49 7.82 4.36
CA HIS A 132 18.20 8.78 5.42
C HIS A 132 19.35 9.78 5.58
N VAL A 133 19.05 10.93 6.19
CA VAL A 133 20.04 11.97 6.54
C VAL A 133 19.83 12.41 7.99
N ALA A 134 20.92 12.66 8.72
CA ALA A 134 20.85 13.19 10.08
C ALA A 134 20.34 14.65 10.03
N GLN A 135 19.34 14.97 10.84
CA GLN A 135 18.78 16.33 10.92
C GLN A 135 19.53 17.25 11.89
N GLN A 136 20.46 16.69 12.67
CA GLN A 136 21.31 17.35 13.65
C GLN A 136 22.58 16.50 13.84
N ASP A 137 23.66 17.12 14.30
CA ASP A 137 24.94 16.43 14.52
C ASP A 137 24.80 15.27 15.51
N THR A 138 25.49 14.17 15.22
CA THR A 138 25.50 12.92 16.03
C THR A 138 26.90 12.51 16.43
#